data_AF-A0AAU8PB26-F1
#
_entry.id   AF-A0AAU8PB26-F1
#
_cell.length_a   1.000
_cell.length_b   1.000
_cell.length_c   1.000
_cell.angle_alpha   90.00
_cell.angle_beta   90.00
_cell.angle_gamma   90.00
#
_symmetry.space_group_name_H-M   'P 1'
#
loop_
_entity.id
_entity.type
_entity.pdbx_description
1 polymer ?
#
loop_
_entity_poly.entity_id
_entity_poly.type
_entity_poly.pdbx_seq_one_letter_code
_entity_poly.pdbx_strand_id
1 'polypeptide(L)'
;MKVLRKLISWVLMTALVLGAVPYCGTASALPGGEGEQVVKQEVIVGYFDIWKGDTWQDTNRDGRPDMPGQKGKTYTNTYSAAEKLKDWTLTRVEVKYPFSREEYEAAGGRQYGYDGSLWYDPDTGEPKMSWDKFKRWYLKHLPQNLSAKIASQDLAGGKAVVKWTLDLALLSNALNLKDPENRRYIGYEPDNFGELVEGWRWYLPAIITWYGVPKQQTDLVAVSIDPGTGEADPGGKYTGRVTFRNDSSIKLTGVPVEVRSNGAAVLSTTVDFGPGETRTFTFTWTAPGSGVVELKGVINGSRKIQETRYDNNEVKVLVPVKEKQTPSGPGSLTFQAVSQDRSITRPPNTAKWTDWVTATLKPPAPKPPRGWLEWWKITSADLTYPKKNPEFTFGTPYPPVGTVTVPMKPNGHEAKVEFQEDWGMDGAKIYSILERKMMAENPKEYKLTARYTVEYKYCWIECDEDGCWTECATATTSGTVSGNLLVNGTGVDSRAQ
;
A
#
# COMPACT_ATOMS: atom_id res chain seq x y z
N MET A 1 38.83 10.05 38.74
CA MET A 1 37.45 9.52 38.90
C MET A 1 36.57 9.72 37.64
N LYS A 2 37.04 9.33 36.45
CA LYS A 2 36.21 9.33 35.21
C LYS A 2 36.51 8.16 34.26
N VAL A 3 37.16 7.10 34.76
CA VAL A 3 37.52 5.91 33.98
C VAL A 3 36.91 4.62 34.55
N LEU A 4 36.30 4.66 35.75
CA LEU A 4 35.74 3.49 36.43
C LEU A 4 34.21 3.34 36.28
N ARG A 5 33.61 3.92 35.24
CA ARG A 5 32.16 3.77 34.93
C ARG A 5 31.86 3.10 33.58
N LYS A 6 32.89 2.78 32.78
CA LYS A 6 32.71 2.09 31.47
C LYS A 6 32.93 0.58 31.50
N LEU A 7 33.39 0.01 32.62
CA LEU A 7 33.67 -1.43 32.75
C LEU A 7 32.54 -2.25 33.40
N ILE A 8 31.53 -1.60 34.00
CA ILE A 8 30.39 -2.28 34.64
C ILE A 8 29.21 -2.47 33.66
N SER A 9 29.15 -1.70 32.57
CA SER A 9 28.08 -1.83 31.56
C SER A 9 28.32 -2.95 30.54
N TRP A 10 29.55 -3.47 30.41
CA TRP A 10 29.87 -4.58 29.49
C TRP A 10 29.79 -5.96 30.16
N VAL A 11 29.88 -6.02 31.50
CA VAL A 11 29.76 -7.29 32.25
C VAL A 11 28.29 -7.66 32.52
N LEU A 12 27.35 -6.71 32.43
CA LEU A 12 25.92 -6.96 32.61
C LEU A 12 25.15 -7.27 31.31
N MET A 13 25.71 -7.00 30.12
CA MET A 13 25.12 -7.46 28.84
C MET A 13 25.62 -8.83 28.38
N THR A 14 26.66 -9.38 29.00
CA THR A 14 27.19 -10.72 28.65
C THR A 14 26.62 -11.83 29.56
N ALA A 15 25.79 -11.48 30.55
CA ALA A 15 25.18 -12.42 31.50
C ALA A 15 23.74 -12.84 31.12
N LEU A 16 23.27 -12.55 29.90
CA LEU A 16 21.88 -12.80 29.48
C LEU A 16 21.72 -13.81 28.33
N VAL A 17 22.76 -14.54 27.93
CA VAL A 17 22.70 -15.53 26.81
C VAL A 17 23.29 -16.90 27.16
N LEU A 18 23.70 -17.18 28.40
CA LEU A 18 24.26 -18.49 28.76
C LEU A 18 23.60 -19.08 30.01
N GLY A 19 22.28 -19.24 29.96
CA GLY A 19 21.56 -20.23 30.76
C GLY A 19 21.72 -21.61 30.13
N ALA A 20 22.96 -22.11 30.06
CA ALA A 20 23.25 -23.46 29.61
C ALA A 20 22.77 -24.46 30.66
N VAL A 21 21.53 -24.92 30.52
CA VAL A 21 21.13 -26.21 31.07
C VAL A 21 21.81 -27.27 30.20
N PRO A 22 22.59 -28.21 30.77
CA PRO A 22 23.19 -29.29 29.99
C PRO A 22 22.08 -30.26 29.55
N TYR A 23 21.45 -29.98 28.41
CA TYR A 23 20.65 -30.98 27.70
C TYR A 23 21.62 -31.95 27.02
N CYS A 24 21.99 -33.01 27.74
CA CYS A 24 22.59 -34.20 27.14
C CYS A 24 21.51 -34.93 26.34
N GLY A 25 21.40 -34.58 25.07
CA GLY A 25 20.68 -35.32 24.04
C GLY A 25 21.23 -34.88 22.70
N THR A 26 22.22 -35.61 22.17
CA THR A 26 22.82 -35.36 20.86
C THR A 26 21.78 -35.61 19.76
N ALA A 27 20.97 -34.61 19.46
CA ALA A 27 20.14 -34.59 18.27
C ALA A 27 21.06 -34.46 17.05
N SER A 28 20.97 -35.42 16.12
CA SER A 28 21.72 -35.39 14.86
C SER A 28 21.33 -34.13 14.09
N ALA A 29 22.32 -33.27 13.81
CA ALA A 29 22.10 -32.02 13.10
C ALA A 29 21.59 -32.30 11.68
N LEU A 30 20.36 -31.88 11.40
CA LEU A 30 19.86 -31.79 10.03
C LEU A 30 20.61 -30.66 9.29
N PRO A 31 20.91 -30.81 7.99
CA PRO A 31 21.64 -29.81 7.23
C PRO A 31 20.70 -28.63 6.92
N GLY A 32 20.77 -27.56 7.71
CA GLY A 32 19.95 -26.37 7.50
C GLY A 32 19.67 -25.50 8.72
N GLY A 33 20.66 -25.30 9.60
CA GLY A 33 20.75 -24.17 10.53
C GLY A 33 19.78 -24.07 11.72
N GLU A 34 18.52 -24.48 11.59
CA GLU A 34 17.55 -24.43 12.67
C GLU A 34 17.23 -25.85 13.12
N GLY A 35 17.93 -26.29 14.16
CA GLY A 35 17.69 -27.58 14.79
C GLY A 35 16.27 -27.68 15.33
N GLU A 36 15.81 -28.92 15.54
CA GLU A 36 14.59 -29.21 16.28
C GLU A 36 14.63 -28.50 17.65
N GLN A 37 13.55 -27.80 18.00
CA GLN A 37 13.44 -27.02 19.23
C GLN A 37 12.09 -27.25 19.91
N VAL A 38 11.99 -26.89 21.19
CA VAL A 38 10.75 -27.00 21.97
C VAL A 38 9.75 -25.94 21.48
N VAL A 39 8.61 -26.39 20.99
CA VAL A 39 7.54 -25.55 20.42
C VAL A 39 6.45 -25.25 21.44
N LYS A 40 6.13 -26.25 22.27
CA LYS A 40 5.15 -26.17 23.35
C LYS A 40 5.53 -27.15 24.44
N GLN A 41 5.46 -26.71 25.69
CA GLN A 41 5.61 -27.59 26.85
C GLN A 41 4.52 -27.21 27.85
N GLU A 42 3.85 -28.21 28.41
CA GLU A 42 2.77 -27.97 29.38
C GLU A 42 2.67 -29.12 30.39
N VAL A 43 2.24 -28.78 31.61
CA VAL A 43 1.91 -29.76 32.64
C VAL A 43 0.48 -30.22 32.43
N ILE A 44 0.33 -31.48 32.04
CA ILE A 44 -0.96 -32.13 31.82
C ILE A 44 -1.35 -32.97 33.03
N VAL A 45 -2.65 -33.11 33.28
CA VAL A 45 -3.15 -33.96 34.36
C VAL A 45 -4.43 -34.64 33.91
N GLY A 46 -4.36 -35.95 33.75
CA GLY A 46 -5.55 -36.80 33.71
C GLY A 46 -6.09 -37.07 35.11
N TYR A 47 -7.21 -37.79 35.19
CA TYR A 47 -7.70 -38.34 36.44
C TYR A 47 -8.35 -39.71 36.19
N PHE A 48 -8.40 -40.52 37.24
CA PHE A 48 -9.15 -41.77 37.25
C PHE A 48 -10.06 -41.77 38.46
N ASP A 49 -11.37 -41.89 38.22
CA ASP A 49 -12.38 -41.92 39.27
C ASP A 49 -12.92 -43.33 39.42
N ILE A 50 -13.23 -43.70 40.67
CA ILE A 50 -14.07 -44.87 40.94
C ILE A 50 -15.26 -44.44 41.76
N TRP A 51 -16.39 -45.08 41.49
CA TRP A 51 -17.67 -44.79 42.10
C TRP A 51 -18.31 -46.06 42.61
N LYS A 52 -18.98 -45.97 43.76
CA LYS A 52 -19.71 -47.07 44.38
C LYS A 52 -21.07 -46.57 44.84
N GLY A 53 -22.14 -47.15 44.29
CA GLY A 53 -23.48 -47.09 44.87
C GLY A 53 -23.71 -48.38 45.66
N ASP A 54 -24.68 -49.18 45.24
CA ASP A 54 -24.85 -50.55 45.75
C ASP A 54 -23.69 -51.47 45.33
N THR A 55 -23.12 -51.22 44.14
CA THR A 55 -21.95 -51.91 43.58
C THR A 55 -20.95 -50.91 43.02
N TRP A 56 -19.71 -51.36 42.82
CA TRP A 56 -18.67 -50.58 42.13
C TRP A 56 -19.04 -50.39 40.66
N GLN A 57 -18.79 -49.20 40.13
CA GLN A 57 -19.01 -48.87 38.72
C GLN A 57 -17.78 -49.23 37.89
N ASP A 58 -18.02 -49.56 36.62
CA ASP A 58 -16.99 -49.73 35.59
C ASP A 58 -16.78 -48.38 34.88
N THR A 59 -15.96 -47.52 35.48
CA THR A 59 -15.72 -46.14 35.02
C THR A 59 -15.00 -46.12 33.67
N ASN A 60 -14.07 -47.05 33.43
CA ASN A 60 -13.33 -47.13 32.17
C ASN A 60 -14.01 -48.01 31.09
N ARG A 61 -15.15 -48.62 31.42
CA ARG A 61 -15.96 -49.49 30.54
C ARG A 61 -15.19 -50.70 30.01
N ASP A 62 -14.31 -51.27 30.84
CA ASP A 62 -13.52 -52.46 30.50
C ASP A 62 -14.27 -53.79 30.75
N GLY A 63 -15.53 -53.70 31.18
CA GLY A 63 -16.41 -54.82 31.51
C GLY A 63 -16.25 -55.31 32.95
N ARG A 64 -15.41 -54.65 33.77
CA ARG A 64 -15.18 -55.03 35.17
C ARG A 64 -15.34 -53.82 36.09
N PRO A 65 -16.13 -53.92 37.17
CA PRO A 65 -16.20 -52.88 38.18
C PRO A 65 -14.83 -52.42 38.67
N ASP A 66 -14.62 -51.11 38.71
CA ASP A 66 -13.41 -50.48 39.21
C ASP A 66 -13.44 -50.41 40.74
N MET A 67 -12.48 -51.07 41.40
CA MET A 67 -12.42 -51.13 42.87
C MET A 67 -10.99 -50.93 43.40
N PRO A 68 -10.83 -50.44 44.64
CA PRO A 68 -9.51 -50.20 45.23
C PRO A 68 -8.65 -51.46 45.21
N GLY A 69 -7.36 -51.32 44.93
CA GLY A 69 -6.38 -52.40 44.86
C GLY A 69 -6.25 -53.08 43.49
N GLN A 70 -7.10 -52.77 42.51
CA GLN A 70 -6.95 -53.29 41.15
C GLN A 70 -5.70 -52.75 40.46
N LYS A 71 -5.11 -53.57 39.59
CA LYS A 71 -3.85 -53.29 38.91
C LYS A 71 -4.02 -53.16 37.41
N GLY A 72 -3.10 -52.46 36.76
CA GLY A 72 -3.01 -52.37 35.30
C GLY A 72 -4.16 -51.59 34.66
N LYS A 73 -4.78 -50.68 35.41
CA LYS A 73 -5.80 -49.78 34.87
C LYS A 73 -5.17 -48.78 33.91
N THR A 74 -5.93 -48.36 32.92
CA THR A 74 -5.45 -47.44 31.88
C THR A 74 -6.41 -46.29 31.67
N TYR A 75 -5.87 -45.11 31.44
CA TYR A 75 -6.61 -43.91 31.07
C TYR A 75 -5.94 -43.27 29.86
N THR A 76 -6.71 -42.66 28.97
CA THR A 76 -6.20 -41.96 27.79
C THR A 76 -6.85 -40.60 27.64
N ASN A 77 -6.06 -39.61 27.24
CA ASN A 77 -6.58 -38.29 26.87
C ASN A 77 -5.80 -37.74 25.67
N THR A 78 -6.46 -36.89 24.87
CA THR A 78 -5.87 -36.28 23.67
C THR A 78 -5.44 -34.85 23.96
N TYR A 79 -4.22 -34.52 23.57
CA TYR A 79 -3.61 -33.21 23.70
C TYR A 79 -3.31 -32.63 22.31
N SER A 80 -3.31 -31.30 22.23
CA SER A 80 -3.15 -30.58 20.97
C SER A 80 -2.09 -29.48 21.07
N ALA A 81 -1.31 -29.34 20.01
CA ALA A 81 -0.46 -28.20 19.69
C ALA A 81 -0.81 -27.64 18.29
N ALA A 82 -2.05 -27.82 17.83
CA ALA A 82 -2.51 -27.38 16.53
C ALA A 82 -2.32 -25.88 16.28
N GLU A 83 -2.40 -25.05 17.34
CA GLU A 83 -2.14 -23.61 17.28
C GLU A 83 -0.71 -23.28 16.83
N LYS A 84 0.23 -24.21 17.00
CA LYS A 84 1.64 -24.04 16.62
C LYS A 84 1.89 -24.40 15.16
N LEU A 85 0.99 -25.10 14.50
CA LEU A 85 1.15 -25.53 13.11
C LEU A 85 1.20 -24.37 12.11
N LYS A 86 0.80 -23.16 12.50
CA LYS A 86 0.96 -21.96 11.65
C LYS A 86 2.44 -21.65 11.41
N ASP A 87 3.24 -21.73 12.47
CA ASP A 87 4.62 -21.24 12.48
C ASP A 87 5.63 -22.39 12.52
N TRP A 88 5.18 -23.61 12.83
CA TRP A 88 6.05 -24.77 13.07
C TRP A 88 5.61 -25.99 12.26
N THR A 89 6.59 -26.77 11.84
CA THR A 89 6.40 -28.17 11.46
C THR A 89 6.78 -29.01 12.67
N LEU A 90 5.78 -29.62 13.32
CA LEU A 90 6.00 -30.47 14.49
C LEU A 90 6.69 -31.77 14.06
N THR A 91 7.76 -32.14 14.75
CA THR A 91 8.64 -33.26 14.40
C THR A 91 8.59 -34.38 15.43
N ARG A 92 8.27 -34.06 16.69
CA ARG A 92 8.24 -35.03 17.79
C ARG A 92 7.36 -34.53 18.94
N VAL A 93 6.79 -35.47 19.69
CA VAL A 93 6.13 -35.20 20.97
C VAL A 93 6.61 -36.22 21.99
N GLU A 94 6.83 -35.76 23.22
CA GLU A 94 7.24 -36.59 24.35
C GLU A 94 6.33 -36.37 25.54
N VAL A 95 6.22 -37.39 26.39
CA VAL A 95 5.55 -37.27 27.68
C VAL A 95 6.47 -37.84 28.77
N LYS A 96 6.53 -37.14 29.90
CA LYS A 96 7.40 -37.49 31.02
C LYS A 96 6.62 -37.58 32.33
N TYR A 97 6.80 -38.71 33.02
CA TYR A 97 6.43 -38.91 34.43
C TYR A 97 7.33 -40.02 35.01
N PRO A 98 7.83 -39.89 36.27
CA PRO A 98 7.73 -38.72 37.13
C PRO A 98 8.55 -37.54 36.60
N PHE A 99 8.29 -36.35 37.14
CA PHE A 99 9.04 -35.14 36.83
C PHE A 99 9.40 -34.39 38.12
N SER A 100 10.51 -33.65 38.10
CA SER A 100 10.99 -32.86 39.24
C SER A 100 10.30 -31.50 39.37
N ARG A 101 10.61 -30.78 40.45
CA ARG A 101 10.15 -29.39 40.64
C ARG A 101 10.66 -28.49 39.51
N GLU A 102 11.94 -28.63 39.17
CA GLU A 102 12.61 -27.82 38.15
C GLU A 102 11.98 -28.04 36.78
N GLU A 103 11.63 -29.30 36.45
CA GLU A 103 10.96 -29.65 35.19
C GLU A 103 9.53 -29.11 35.13
N TYR A 104 8.80 -29.17 36.26
CA TYR A 104 7.49 -28.54 36.37
C TYR A 104 7.54 -27.02 36.16
N GLU A 105 8.52 -26.36 36.79
CA GLU A 105 8.70 -24.92 36.66
C GLU A 105 9.11 -24.52 35.24
N ALA A 106 9.98 -25.30 34.60
CA ALA A 106 10.40 -25.12 33.20
C ALA A 106 9.25 -25.32 32.20
N ALA A 107 8.34 -26.25 32.48
CA ALA A 107 7.11 -26.46 31.70
C ALA A 107 6.04 -25.37 31.89
N GLY A 108 6.36 -24.28 32.59
CA GLY A 108 5.43 -23.18 32.88
C GLY A 108 4.42 -23.50 34.00
N GLY A 109 4.56 -24.64 34.68
CA GLY A 109 3.60 -25.13 35.67
C GLY A 109 2.22 -25.46 35.10
N ARG A 110 1.27 -25.77 35.98
CA ARG A 110 -0.13 -26.02 35.59
C ARG A 110 -0.91 -24.71 35.61
N GLN A 111 -1.54 -24.36 34.48
CA GLN A 111 -2.30 -23.11 34.35
C GLN A 111 -3.74 -23.20 34.87
N TYR A 112 -4.32 -24.40 34.88
CA TYR A 112 -5.71 -24.61 35.27
C TYR A 112 -5.82 -25.20 36.67
N GLY A 113 -6.80 -24.73 37.43
CA GLY A 113 -7.25 -25.35 38.65
C GLY A 113 -7.84 -26.74 38.43
N TYR A 114 -8.30 -27.28 39.54
CA TYR A 114 -8.95 -28.59 39.67
C TYR A 114 -10.41 -28.55 39.22
N ASP A 115 -11.01 -27.37 39.26
CA ASP A 115 -12.34 -26.97 38.77
C ASP A 115 -12.32 -26.60 37.27
N GLY A 116 -11.14 -26.61 36.65
CA GLY A 116 -10.93 -26.20 35.26
C GLY A 116 -10.82 -24.69 35.04
N SER A 117 -10.90 -23.86 36.09
CA SER A 117 -10.69 -22.42 35.98
C SER A 117 -9.20 -22.08 35.83
N LEU A 118 -8.86 -20.90 35.30
CA LEU A 118 -7.46 -20.45 35.28
C LEU A 118 -7.00 -20.14 36.71
N TRP A 119 -5.89 -20.74 37.10
CA TRP A 119 -5.26 -20.49 38.39
C TRP A 119 -4.23 -19.37 38.26
N TYR A 120 -4.38 -18.31 39.03
CA TYR A 120 -3.40 -17.22 39.10
C TYR A 120 -2.53 -17.37 40.36
N ASP A 121 -1.22 -17.27 40.19
CA ASP A 121 -0.30 -17.17 41.30
C ASP A 121 -0.55 -15.84 42.03
N PRO A 122 -0.87 -15.84 43.34
CA PRO A 122 -1.15 -14.60 44.06
C PRO A 122 0.06 -13.67 44.17
N ASP A 123 1.27 -14.21 44.06
CA ASP A 123 2.51 -13.44 44.23
C ASP A 123 2.96 -12.80 42.91
N THR A 124 2.77 -13.49 41.77
CA THR A 124 3.21 -12.99 40.46
C THR A 124 2.08 -12.50 39.56
N GLY A 125 0.84 -12.89 39.82
CA GLY A 125 -0.32 -12.63 38.96
C GLY A 125 -0.30 -13.42 37.64
N GLU A 126 0.64 -14.35 37.45
CA GLU A 126 0.71 -15.18 36.25
C GLU A 126 -0.28 -16.37 36.34
N PRO A 127 -0.83 -16.84 35.20
CA PRO A 127 -1.73 -17.99 35.18
C PRO A 127 -0.95 -19.31 35.38
N LYS A 128 -0.40 -19.52 36.58
CA LYS A 128 0.45 -20.64 36.96
C LYS A 128 0.20 -21.06 38.40
N MET A 129 0.03 -22.36 38.62
CA MET A 129 -0.02 -22.94 39.96
C MET A 129 1.40 -23.15 40.50
N SER A 130 1.66 -22.69 41.73
CA SER A 130 2.95 -22.95 42.39
C SER A 130 3.19 -24.45 42.63
N TRP A 131 4.46 -24.87 42.66
CA TRP A 131 4.83 -26.27 42.88
C TRP A 131 4.24 -26.84 44.18
N ASP A 132 4.25 -26.08 45.29
CA ASP A 132 3.73 -26.56 46.57
C ASP A 132 2.22 -26.76 46.55
N LYS A 133 1.47 -25.90 45.84
CA LYS A 133 0.04 -26.10 45.61
C LYS A 133 -0.18 -27.32 44.71
N PHE A 134 0.57 -27.44 43.62
CA PHE A 134 0.47 -28.59 42.72
C PHE A 134 0.77 -29.91 43.45
N LYS A 135 1.80 -29.93 44.29
CA LYS A 135 2.15 -31.06 45.14
C LYS A 135 1.05 -31.40 46.14
N ARG A 136 0.51 -30.39 46.82
CA ARG A 136 -0.57 -30.56 47.81
C ARG A 136 -1.84 -31.14 47.19
N TRP A 137 -2.20 -30.69 45.98
CA TRP A 137 -3.50 -30.98 45.38
C TRP A 137 -3.49 -32.10 44.36
N TYR A 138 -2.40 -32.30 43.62
CA TYR A 138 -2.28 -33.35 42.61
C TYR A 138 -1.36 -34.47 43.05
N LEU A 139 -0.12 -34.15 43.45
CA LEU A 139 0.87 -35.19 43.79
C LEU A 139 0.57 -35.91 45.11
N LYS A 140 -0.28 -35.36 45.97
CA LYS A 140 -0.78 -36.03 47.18
C LYS A 140 -1.71 -37.20 46.84
N HIS A 141 -2.43 -37.13 45.72
CA HIS A 141 -3.48 -38.09 45.38
C HIS A 141 -3.10 -38.95 44.16
N LEU A 142 -1.92 -39.57 44.21
CA LEU A 142 -1.38 -40.40 43.13
C LEU A 142 -1.74 -41.88 43.31
N PRO A 143 -1.98 -42.60 42.19
CA PRO A 143 -2.14 -44.04 42.23
C PRO A 143 -0.76 -44.73 42.38
N GLN A 144 -0.76 -46.04 42.58
CA GLN A 144 0.48 -46.82 42.60
C GLN A 144 0.93 -47.13 41.17
N ASN A 145 2.24 -47.34 40.97
CA ASN A 145 2.83 -47.73 39.68
C ASN A 145 2.42 -46.84 38.49
N LEU A 146 2.20 -45.54 38.75
CA LEU A 146 1.81 -44.59 37.73
C LEU A 146 2.92 -44.44 36.67
N SER A 147 2.54 -44.54 35.41
CA SER A 147 3.38 -44.23 34.25
C SER A 147 2.57 -43.51 33.19
N ALA A 148 3.23 -42.72 32.33
CA ALA A 148 2.63 -42.01 31.22
C ALA A 148 3.47 -42.23 29.95
N LYS A 149 2.83 -42.50 28.81
CA LYS A 149 3.50 -42.65 27.51
C LYS A 149 2.61 -42.17 26.36
N ILE A 150 3.21 -41.79 25.23
CA ILE A 150 2.47 -41.51 24.00
C ILE A 150 1.91 -42.84 23.47
N ALA A 151 0.59 -42.93 23.32
CA ALA A 151 -0.08 -44.08 22.72
C ALA A 151 -0.20 -43.96 21.20
N SER A 152 -0.47 -42.76 20.70
CA SER A 152 -0.52 -42.42 19.28
C SER A 152 -0.28 -40.92 19.08
N GLN A 153 0.16 -40.53 17.90
CA GLN A 153 0.37 -39.12 17.55
C GLN A 153 0.03 -38.85 16.08
N ASP A 154 -0.46 -37.64 15.81
CA ASP A 154 -0.67 -37.04 14.50
C ASP A 154 0.05 -35.67 14.53
N LEU A 155 1.33 -35.66 14.18
CA LEU A 155 2.14 -34.44 14.24
C LEU A 155 1.71 -33.40 13.21
N ALA A 156 1.15 -33.83 12.07
CA ALA A 156 0.65 -32.94 11.04
C ALA A 156 -0.63 -32.21 11.48
N GLY A 157 -1.52 -32.91 12.21
CA GLY A 157 -2.69 -32.33 12.86
C GLY A 157 -2.40 -31.74 14.26
N GLY A 158 -1.16 -31.86 14.74
CA GLY A 158 -0.74 -31.37 16.05
C GLY A 158 -1.45 -32.05 17.22
N LYS A 159 -1.68 -33.37 17.15
CA LYS A 159 -2.42 -34.15 18.16
C LYS A 159 -1.59 -35.30 18.71
N ALA A 160 -1.77 -35.60 19.99
CA ALA A 160 -1.12 -36.72 20.67
C ALA A 160 -2.07 -37.32 21.70
N VAL A 161 -2.17 -38.64 21.74
CA VAL A 161 -2.92 -39.38 22.77
C VAL A 161 -1.93 -39.85 23.82
N VAL A 162 -2.07 -39.34 25.04
CA VAL A 162 -1.28 -39.79 26.19
C VAL A 162 -2.05 -40.90 26.88
N LYS A 163 -1.35 -42.01 27.16
CA LYS A 163 -1.88 -43.14 27.94
C LYS A 163 -1.17 -43.22 29.28
N TRP A 164 -1.95 -43.23 30.34
CA TRP A 164 -1.50 -43.58 31.68
C TRP A 164 -1.77 -45.03 31.97
N THR A 165 -0.85 -45.65 32.72
CA THR A 165 -1.04 -46.97 33.33
C THR A 165 -0.85 -46.82 34.83
N LEU A 166 -1.75 -47.39 35.61
CA LEU A 166 -1.81 -47.19 37.06
C LEU A 166 -2.40 -48.41 37.79
N ASP A 167 -2.08 -48.52 39.07
CA ASP A 167 -2.72 -49.41 40.02
C ASP A 167 -3.53 -48.55 41.01
N LEU A 168 -4.80 -48.89 41.21
CA LEU A 168 -5.70 -48.20 42.13
C LEU A 168 -5.21 -48.40 43.56
N ALA A 169 -4.49 -47.40 44.08
CA ALA A 169 -3.87 -47.44 45.40
C ALA A 169 -4.93 -47.61 46.52
N LEU A 170 -4.45 -47.73 47.77
CA LEU A 170 -5.34 -47.59 48.92
C LEU A 170 -6.08 -46.24 48.86
N LEU A 171 -7.33 -46.24 49.31
CA LEU A 171 -8.22 -45.06 49.29
C LEU A 171 -7.63 -43.85 50.03
N SER A 172 -6.71 -44.06 50.97
CA SER A 172 -5.97 -43.00 51.65
C SER A 172 -5.12 -42.13 50.71
N ASN A 173 -4.77 -42.66 49.54
CA ASN A 173 -4.00 -41.97 48.50
C ASN A 173 -4.90 -41.38 47.41
N ALA A 174 -6.22 -41.47 47.54
CA ALA A 174 -7.17 -40.86 46.62
C ALA A 174 -7.78 -39.61 47.25
N LEU A 175 -8.28 -38.69 46.42
CA LEU A 175 -9.15 -37.62 46.89
C LEU A 175 -10.51 -38.24 47.25
N ASN A 176 -10.94 -38.08 48.50
CA ASN A 176 -12.19 -38.67 48.98
C ASN A 176 -13.38 -37.83 48.48
N LEU A 177 -14.08 -38.31 47.44
CA LEU A 177 -15.26 -37.65 46.90
C LEU A 177 -16.54 -38.00 47.66
N LYS A 178 -16.47 -38.66 48.83
CA LYS A 178 -17.61 -38.66 49.78
C LYS A 178 -17.78 -37.30 50.45
N ASP A 179 -16.68 -36.57 50.57
CA ASP A 179 -16.66 -35.25 51.18
C ASP A 179 -17.26 -34.22 50.20
N PRO A 180 -18.38 -33.56 50.55
CA PRO A 180 -18.99 -32.53 49.71
C PRO A 180 -18.02 -31.39 49.35
N GLU A 181 -17.06 -31.07 50.22
CA GLU A 181 -16.08 -30.02 49.96
C GLU A 181 -15.11 -30.44 48.84
N ASN A 182 -14.70 -31.71 48.80
CA ASN A 182 -13.87 -32.22 47.71
C ASN A 182 -14.63 -32.28 46.39
N ARG A 183 -15.97 -32.50 46.41
CA ARG A 183 -16.83 -32.42 45.23
C ARG A 183 -16.91 -30.99 44.70
N ARG A 184 -17.29 -30.04 45.57
CA ARG A 184 -17.34 -28.60 45.24
C ARG A 184 -16.02 -28.12 44.68
N TYR A 185 -14.93 -28.55 45.32
CA TYR A 185 -13.58 -28.31 44.86
C TYR A 185 -13.46 -28.72 43.40
N ILE A 186 -13.57 -29.99 43.03
CA ILE A 186 -13.40 -30.41 41.62
C ILE A 186 -14.52 -29.99 40.64
N GLY A 187 -15.38 -29.03 41.00
CA GLY A 187 -16.43 -28.49 40.14
C GLY A 187 -17.70 -29.34 40.09
N TYR A 188 -17.87 -30.27 41.03
CA TYR A 188 -19.10 -31.04 41.18
C TYR A 188 -20.04 -30.41 42.19
N GLU A 189 -21.30 -30.19 41.77
CA GLU A 189 -22.37 -29.81 42.68
C GLU A 189 -22.72 -31.01 43.58
N PRO A 190 -22.55 -30.91 44.92
CA PRO A 190 -22.77 -32.05 45.81
C PRO A 190 -24.18 -32.63 45.74
N ASP A 191 -25.18 -31.78 45.46
CA ASP A 191 -26.59 -32.15 45.38
C ASP A 191 -26.91 -33.09 44.20
N ASN A 192 -26.00 -33.20 43.22
CA ASN A 192 -26.14 -34.12 42.09
C ASN A 192 -25.82 -35.59 42.45
N PHE A 193 -25.42 -35.88 43.69
CA PHE A 193 -24.99 -37.20 44.13
C PHE A 193 -25.84 -37.65 45.31
N GLY A 194 -26.47 -38.83 45.19
CA GLY A 194 -27.20 -39.44 46.31
C GLY A 194 -26.29 -39.71 47.52
N GLU A 195 -26.85 -39.70 48.72
CA GLU A 195 -26.12 -39.92 49.98
C GLU A 195 -25.37 -41.26 50.04
N LEU A 196 -25.85 -42.25 49.27
CA LEU A 196 -25.24 -43.59 49.17
C LEU A 196 -24.11 -43.68 48.13
N VAL A 197 -23.86 -42.62 47.35
CA VAL A 197 -22.82 -42.61 46.32
C VAL A 197 -21.47 -42.24 46.94
N GLU A 198 -20.56 -43.21 46.90
CA GLU A 198 -19.18 -43.09 47.33
C GLU A 198 -18.26 -42.92 46.11
N GLY A 199 -17.26 -42.04 46.20
CA GLY A 199 -16.34 -41.80 45.08
C GLY A 199 -14.92 -41.47 45.52
N TRP A 200 -13.95 -41.77 44.66
CA TRP A 200 -12.55 -41.47 44.87
C TRP A 200 -11.85 -41.11 43.56
N ARG A 201 -10.96 -40.13 43.61
CA ARG A 201 -10.18 -39.64 42.45
C ARG A 201 -8.69 -39.79 42.67
N TRP A 202 -7.99 -40.32 41.67
CA TRP A 202 -6.54 -40.22 41.53
C TRP A 202 -6.18 -39.26 40.41
N TYR A 203 -5.13 -38.45 40.61
CA TYR A 203 -4.60 -37.58 39.57
C TYR A 203 -3.45 -38.24 38.82
N LEU A 204 -3.38 -37.96 37.52
CA LEU A 204 -2.46 -38.57 36.58
C LEU A 204 -1.59 -37.47 35.92
N PRO A 205 -0.67 -36.84 36.66
CA PRO A 205 0.14 -35.76 36.13
C PRO A 205 1.22 -36.28 35.16
N ALA A 206 1.57 -35.47 34.16
CA ALA A 206 2.73 -35.65 33.29
C ALA A 206 3.14 -34.30 32.69
N ILE A 207 4.33 -34.22 32.10
CA ILE A 207 4.71 -33.10 31.23
C ILE A 207 4.66 -33.59 29.80
N ILE A 208 3.94 -32.89 28.92
CA ILE A 208 3.98 -33.12 27.47
C ILE A 208 4.85 -32.04 26.82
N THR A 209 5.78 -32.45 25.96
CA THR A 209 6.70 -31.55 25.26
C THR A 209 6.60 -31.80 23.76
N TRP A 210 6.30 -30.77 23.01
CA TRP A 210 6.21 -30.76 21.56
C TRP A 210 7.46 -30.12 20.99
N TYR A 211 8.01 -30.77 19.97
CA TYR A 211 9.19 -30.33 19.26
C TYR A 211 8.86 -30.09 17.79
N GLY A 212 9.58 -29.18 17.17
CA GLY A 212 9.38 -28.83 15.77
C GLY A 212 10.52 -27.98 15.22
N VAL A 213 10.43 -27.76 13.91
CA VAL A 213 11.28 -26.83 13.17
C VAL A 213 10.42 -25.66 12.68
N PRO A 214 10.93 -24.42 12.68
CA PRO A 214 10.19 -23.29 12.14
C PRO A 214 9.81 -23.57 10.69
N LYS A 215 8.57 -23.25 10.31
CA LYS A 215 8.22 -23.21 8.89
C LYS A 215 9.02 -22.09 8.26
N GLN A 216 9.67 -22.39 7.16
CA GLN A 216 10.34 -21.37 6.35
C GLN A 216 9.29 -20.33 5.97
N GLN A 217 9.42 -19.13 6.53
CA GLN A 217 8.54 -18.02 6.20
C GLN A 217 9.13 -17.29 5.00
N THR A 218 8.31 -17.16 3.97
CA THR A 218 8.64 -16.33 2.81
C THR A 218 8.02 -14.95 2.99
N ASP A 219 8.82 -13.89 2.89
CA ASP A 219 8.37 -12.49 2.92
C ASP A 219 9.20 -11.67 1.92
N LEU A 220 8.55 -11.08 0.91
CA LEU A 220 9.12 -10.21 -0.10
C LEU A 220 8.56 -8.81 0.08
N VAL A 221 9.43 -7.81 0.01
CA VAL A 221 9.08 -6.44 0.39
C VAL A 221 9.38 -5.48 -0.75
N ALA A 222 8.42 -4.61 -1.07
CA ALA A 222 8.65 -3.40 -1.84
C ALA A 222 9.11 -2.29 -0.90
N VAL A 223 10.40 -1.97 -0.92
CA VAL A 223 11.05 -1.11 0.08
C VAL A 223 10.84 0.36 -0.23
N SER A 224 11.13 0.79 -1.46
CA SER A 224 11.05 2.20 -1.86
C SER A 224 10.91 2.35 -3.37
N ILE A 225 10.33 3.48 -3.79
CA ILE A 225 10.33 3.92 -5.18
C ILE A 225 10.70 5.40 -5.23
N ASP A 226 11.73 5.71 -6.01
CA ASP A 226 12.22 7.04 -6.31
C ASP A 226 11.85 7.36 -7.77
N PRO A 227 10.98 8.35 -8.02
CA PRO A 227 10.58 8.75 -9.37
C PRO A 227 11.72 9.38 -10.20
N GLY A 228 12.80 9.82 -9.56
CA GLY A 228 13.87 10.61 -10.17
C GLY A 228 13.54 12.11 -10.31
N THR A 229 12.34 12.53 -9.90
CA THR A 229 11.93 13.95 -9.83
C THR A 229 10.77 14.13 -8.85
N GLY A 230 10.71 15.27 -8.16
CA GLY A 230 9.56 15.65 -7.33
C GLY A 230 8.38 16.22 -8.13
N GLU A 231 8.63 16.74 -9.33
CA GLU A 231 7.63 17.33 -10.22
C GLU A 231 8.04 17.14 -11.69
N ALA A 232 7.10 16.83 -12.57
CA ALA A 232 7.37 16.54 -13.97
C ALA A 232 6.88 17.64 -14.92
N ASP A 233 7.63 17.89 -15.97
CA ASP A 233 7.22 18.72 -17.10
C ASP A 233 6.31 17.91 -18.04
N PRO A 234 5.29 18.53 -18.67
CA PRO A 234 4.44 17.89 -19.66
C PRO A 234 5.21 17.16 -20.76
N GLY A 235 5.01 15.84 -20.88
CA GLY A 235 5.71 15.01 -21.88
C GLY A 235 7.18 14.70 -21.57
N GLY A 236 7.70 15.13 -20.41
CA GLY A 236 9.07 14.86 -19.99
C GLY A 236 9.34 13.37 -19.77
N LYS A 237 10.58 12.93 -20.05
CA LYS A 237 11.06 11.57 -19.80
C LYS A 237 11.99 11.55 -18.59
N TYR A 238 11.74 10.61 -17.67
CA TYR A 238 12.44 10.52 -16.39
C TYR A 238 12.96 9.11 -16.15
N THR A 239 14.03 8.98 -15.37
CA THR A 239 14.59 7.70 -14.93
C THR A 239 14.45 7.59 -13.42
N GLY A 240 13.70 6.59 -12.97
CA GLY A 240 13.47 6.28 -11.56
C GLY A 240 14.22 5.05 -11.08
N ARG A 241 14.13 4.79 -9.77
CA ARG A 241 14.67 3.60 -9.10
C ARG A 241 13.62 2.97 -8.20
N VAL A 242 13.54 1.65 -8.17
CA VAL A 242 12.69 0.90 -7.23
C VAL A 242 13.53 -0.11 -6.48
N THR A 243 13.30 -0.27 -5.19
CA THR A 243 14.04 -1.20 -4.33
C THR A 243 13.12 -2.26 -3.78
N PHE A 244 13.53 -3.52 -3.90
CA PHE A 244 12.84 -4.69 -3.38
C PHE A 244 13.78 -5.49 -2.47
N ARG A 245 13.22 -6.27 -1.56
CA ARG A 245 13.99 -7.09 -0.61
C ARG A 245 13.33 -8.43 -0.34
N ASN A 246 14.13 -9.44 -0.03
CA ASN A 246 13.69 -10.73 0.49
C ASN A 246 13.97 -10.79 2.00
N ASP A 247 12.93 -10.70 2.83
CA ASP A 247 13.03 -10.80 4.31
C ASP A 247 12.99 -12.25 4.81
N SER A 248 12.96 -13.22 3.89
CA SER A 248 13.01 -14.64 4.20
C SER A 248 14.43 -15.13 4.54
N SER A 249 14.51 -16.23 5.29
CA SER A 249 15.78 -16.95 5.55
C SER A 249 16.22 -17.87 4.41
N ILE A 250 15.44 -17.95 3.32
CA ILE A 250 15.69 -18.81 2.16
C ILE A 250 15.95 -18.03 0.89
N LYS A 251 16.74 -18.62 0.00
CA LYS A 251 16.92 -18.12 -1.37
C LYS A 251 15.64 -18.37 -2.17
N LEU A 252 15.19 -17.35 -2.89
CA LEU A 252 14.03 -17.39 -3.78
C LEU A 252 14.48 -17.17 -5.22
N THR A 253 13.95 -17.98 -6.14
CA THR A 253 14.30 -17.93 -7.55
C THR A 253 13.12 -17.53 -8.42
N GLY A 254 13.38 -16.76 -9.47
CA GLY A 254 12.34 -16.36 -10.43
C GLY A 254 11.24 -15.46 -9.82
N VAL A 255 11.59 -14.62 -8.86
CA VAL A 255 10.67 -13.68 -8.21
C VAL A 255 10.25 -12.61 -9.21
N PRO A 256 8.95 -12.47 -9.55
CA PRO A 256 8.51 -11.45 -10.50
C PRO A 256 8.47 -10.08 -9.83
N VAL A 257 9.08 -9.08 -10.48
CA VAL A 257 9.07 -7.67 -10.05
C VAL A 257 8.56 -6.79 -11.19
N GLU A 258 7.77 -5.77 -10.86
CA GLU A 258 7.13 -4.89 -11.82
C GLU A 258 7.16 -3.43 -11.33
N VAL A 259 7.30 -2.47 -12.24
CA VAL A 259 6.97 -1.06 -12.00
C VAL A 259 5.92 -0.64 -13.00
N ARG A 260 4.87 0.01 -12.51
CA ARG A 260 3.77 0.55 -13.32
C ARG A 260 3.73 2.07 -13.25
N SER A 261 3.42 2.71 -14.36
CA SER A 261 3.12 4.14 -14.50
C SER A 261 1.69 4.30 -14.97
N ASN A 262 0.82 4.87 -14.12
CA ASN A 262 -0.63 4.97 -14.36
C ASN A 262 -1.25 3.63 -14.80
N GLY A 263 -0.84 2.55 -14.14
CA GLY A 263 -1.30 1.18 -14.41
C GLY A 263 -0.57 0.43 -15.53
N ALA A 264 0.15 1.12 -16.42
CA ALA A 264 0.91 0.50 -17.51
C ALA A 264 2.32 0.09 -17.05
N ALA A 265 2.74 -1.14 -17.38
CA ALA A 265 4.07 -1.64 -17.02
C ALA A 265 5.18 -0.85 -17.74
N VAL A 266 6.12 -0.30 -16.97
CA VAL A 266 7.35 0.36 -17.46
C VAL A 266 8.61 -0.44 -17.12
N LEU A 267 8.51 -1.39 -16.19
CA LEU A 267 9.49 -2.45 -15.92
C LEU A 267 8.72 -3.73 -15.60
N SER A 268 9.13 -4.85 -16.16
CA SER A 268 8.62 -6.17 -15.78
C SER A 268 9.71 -7.21 -16.01
N THR A 269 10.14 -7.89 -14.95
CA THR A 269 11.20 -8.91 -15.03
C THR A 269 11.05 -9.93 -13.91
N THR A 270 11.76 -11.06 -14.01
CA THR A 270 11.98 -12.00 -12.92
C THR A 270 13.42 -11.92 -12.43
N VAL A 271 13.64 -12.16 -11.13
CA VAL A 271 14.96 -12.06 -10.51
C VAL A 271 15.07 -12.99 -9.30
N ASP A 272 16.28 -13.47 -9.02
CA ASP A 272 16.55 -14.26 -7.83
C ASP A 272 16.92 -13.35 -6.65
N PHE A 273 16.51 -13.72 -5.45
CA PHE A 273 16.91 -13.08 -4.19
C PHE A 273 17.51 -14.11 -3.23
N GLY A 274 18.72 -13.84 -2.72
CA GLY A 274 19.27 -14.51 -1.56
C GLY A 274 18.53 -14.13 -0.26
N PRO A 275 18.78 -14.86 0.85
CA PRO A 275 18.23 -14.51 2.16
C PRO A 275 18.63 -13.10 2.59
N GLY A 276 17.68 -12.25 2.98
CA GLY A 276 17.93 -10.86 3.37
C GLY A 276 18.36 -9.92 2.23
N GLU A 277 18.46 -10.40 0.99
CA GLU A 277 19.03 -9.64 -0.11
C GLU A 277 18.12 -8.47 -0.52
N THR A 278 18.71 -7.29 -0.71
CA THR A 278 18.06 -6.10 -1.25
C THR A 278 18.57 -5.82 -2.65
N ARG A 279 17.68 -5.53 -3.60
CA ARG A 279 18.02 -5.16 -4.99
C ARG A 279 17.30 -3.91 -5.43
N THR A 280 18.00 -3.06 -6.18
CA THR A 280 17.47 -1.85 -6.78
C THR A 280 17.46 -1.97 -8.30
N PHE A 281 16.35 -1.59 -8.93
CA PHE A 281 16.14 -1.62 -10.38
C PHE A 281 15.92 -0.21 -10.89
N THR A 282 16.44 0.09 -12.08
CA THR A 282 16.16 1.32 -12.80
C THR A 282 14.99 1.13 -13.76
N PHE A 283 14.19 2.18 -13.96
CA PHE A 283 13.11 2.18 -14.94
C PHE A 283 12.97 3.58 -15.56
N THR A 284 12.39 3.65 -16.76
CA THR A 284 12.13 4.93 -17.45
C THR A 284 10.63 5.13 -17.63
N TRP A 285 10.15 6.35 -17.41
CA TRP A 285 8.74 6.70 -17.57
C TRP A 285 8.57 8.07 -18.24
N THR A 286 7.38 8.33 -18.80
CA THR A 286 7.05 9.59 -19.50
C THR A 286 5.83 10.23 -18.86
N ALA A 287 5.94 11.50 -18.50
CA ALA A 287 4.83 12.26 -17.91
C ALA A 287 3.74 12.56 -18.97
N PRO A 288 2.45 12.53 -18.59
CA PRO A 288 1.37 13.01 -19.44
C PRO A 288 1.47 14.53 -19.66
N GLY A 289 0.53 15.10 -20.42
CA GLY A 289 0.50 16.56 -20.66
C GLY A 289 0.07 17.40 -19.45
N SER A 290 -0.57 16.78 -18.45
CA SER A 290 -1.03 17.40 -17.21
C SER A 290 -1.46 16.33 -16.19
N GLY A 291 -1.74 16.74 -14.95
CA GLY A 291 -2.33 15.88 -13.91
C GLY A 291 -1.28 15.30 -12.96
N VAL A 292 -1.48 14.06 -12.52
CA VAL A 292 -0.59 13.35 -11.59
C VAL A 292 -0.25 11.99 -12.19
N VAL A 293 1.01 11.58 -12.04
CA VAL A 293 1.47 10.22 -12.38
C VAL A 293 1.56 9.39 -11.12
N GLU A 294 0.87 8.26 -11.09
CA GLU A 294 1.09 7.23 -10.08
C GLU A 294 2.16 6.26 -10.58
N LEU A 295 3.26 6.17 -9.83
CA LEU A 295 4.27 5.13 -10.01
C LEU A 295 4.11 4.10 -8.89
N LYS A 296 4.05 2.82 -9.28
CA LYS A 296 3.82 1.70 -8.36
C LYS A 296 4.84 0.60 -8.59
N GLY A 297 5.64 0.28 -7.58
CA GLY A 297 6.52 -0.89 -7.57
C GLY A 297 5.81 -2.08 -6.92
N VAL A 298 5.88 -3.25 -7.55
CA VAL A 298 5.22 -4.48 -7.10
C VAL A 298 6.20 -5.65 -7.14
N ILE A 299 6.30 -6.42 -6.06
CA ILE A 299 7.03 -7.69 -6.01
C ILE A 299 6.07 -8.85 -5.77
N ASN A 300 6.24 -9.94 -6.51
CA ASN A 300 5.37 -11.11 -6.46
C ASN A 300 3.86 -10.78 -6.59
N GLY A 301 3.51 -9.79 -7.42
CA GLY A 301 2.10 -9.38 -7.60
C GLY A 301 1.17 -10.50 -8.11
N SER A 302 1.72 -11.50 -8.80
CA SER A 302 0.98 -12.69 -9.25
C SER A 302 0.77 -13.74 -8.15
N ARG A 303 1.37 -13.56 -6.96
CA ARG A 303 1.34 -14.51 -5.83
C ARG A 303 1.76 -15.93 -6.22
N LYS A 304 2.79 -16.04 -7.05
CA LYS A 304 3.36 -17.34 -7.48
C LYS A 304 4.18 -17.98 -6.38
N ILE A 305 4.83 -17.14 -5.57
CA ILE A 305 5.56 -17.54 -4.38
C ILE A 305 4.60 -17.35 -3.21
N GLN A 306 4.42 -18.38 -2.38
CA GLN A 306 3.56 -18.27 -1.20
C GLN A 306 4.31 -17.52 -0.10
N GLU A 307 3.72 -16.40 0.33
CA GLU A 307 4.26 -15.57 1.40
C GLU A 307 3.40 -15.61 2.67
N THR A 308 3.98 -15.23 3.80
CA THR A 308 3.26 -15.03 5.06
C THR A 308 2.50 -13.71 5.08
N ARG A 309 2.94 -12.73 4.28
CA ARG A 309 2.39 -11.38 4.18
C ARG A 309 2.46 -10.91 2.73
N TYR A 310 1.47 -10.10 2.32
CA TYR A 310 1.37 -9.55 0.96
C TYR A 310 1.07 -8.04 0.93
N ASP A 311 0.81 -7.41 2.08
CA ASP A 311 0.47 -5.99 2.17
C ASP A 311 1.70 -5.07 2.04
N ASN A 312 2.89 -5.65 2.11
CA ASN A 312 4.21 -5.04 1.96
C ASN A 312 4.83 -5.31 0.57
N ASN A 313 4.10 -5.98 -0.33
CA ASN A 313 4.57 -6.28 -1.68
C ASN A 313 4.46 -5.10 -2.64
N GLU A 314 3.93 -3.97 -2.18
CA GLU A 314 3.65 -2.80 -3.02
C GLU A 314 4.19 -1.52 -2.37
N VAL A 315 4.77 -0.66 -3.22
CA VAL A 315 5.16 0.71 -2.86
C VAL A 315 4.68 1.66 -3.94
N LYS A 316 4.25 2.87 -3.58
CA LYS A 316 3.72 3.85 -4.53
C LYS A 316 4.18 5.28 -4.23
N VAL A 317 4.29 6.08 -5.28
CA VAL A 317 4.55 7.52 -5.23
C VAL A 317 3.70 8.25 -6.27
N LEU A 318 3.26 9.45 -5.94
CA LEU A 318 2.51 10.34 -6.82
C LEU A 318 3.43 11.48 -7.26
N VAL A 319 3.56 11.70 -8.56
CA VAL A 319 4.37 12.76 -9.14
C VAL A 319 3.46 13.77 -9.85
N PRO A 320 3.34 15.01 -9.37
CA PRO A 320 2.57 16.04 -10.06
C PRO A 320 3.23 16.43 -11.39
N VAL A 321 2.40 16.73 -12.39
CA VAL A 321 2.83 17.27 -13.68
C VAL A 321 2.45 18.74 -13.75
N LYS A 322 3.42 19.60 -14.06
CA LYS A 322 3.20 21.05 -14.20
C LYS A 322 2.07 21.30 -15.19
N GLU A 323 1.11 22.16 -14.83
CA GLU A 323 0.07 22.56 -15.77
C GLU A 323 0.68 23.30 -16.97
N LYS A 324 0.28 22.91 -18.17
CA LYS A 324 0.61 23.67 -19.37
C LYS A 324 0.01 25.07 -19.24
N GLN A 325 0.88 26.05 -19.10
CA GLN A 325 0.49 27.43 -18.83
C GLN A 325 -0.31 28.02 -19.98
N THR A 326 -1.60 28.23 -19.75
CA THR A 326 -2.45 28.97 -20.69
C THR A 326 -2.27 30.46 -20.39
N PRO A 327 -2.05 31.32 -21.42
CA PRO A 327 -2.01 32.77 -21.22
C PRO A 327 -3.29 33.23 -20.51
N SER A 328 -3.19 33.99 -19.40
CA SER A 328 -4.35 34.36 -18.59
C SER A 328 -4.75 35.82 -18.82
N GLY A 329 -5.95 36.04 -19.36
CA GLY A 329 -6.52 37.37 -19.62
C GLY A 329 -7.12 37.48 -21.03
N PRO A 330 -8.01 38.44 -21.29
CA PRO A 330 -8.50 38.70 -22.63
C PRO A 330 -7.40 39.42 -23.41
N GLY A 331 -6.63 38.69 -24.21
CA GLY A 331 -5.87 39.33 -25.28
C GLY A 331 -6.82 40.13 -26.19
N SER A 332 -6.32 41.15 -26.86
CA SER A 332 -7.11 41.95 -27.80
C SER A 332 -6.52 41.90 -29.20
N LEU A 333 -7.41 41.87 -30.19
CA LEU A 333 -7.09 42.03 -31.60
C LEU A 333 -7.99 43.13 -32.15
N THR A 334 -7.41 44.28 -32.45
CA THR A 334 -8.14 45.47 -32.93
C THR A 334 -7.72 45.85 -34.33
N PHE A 335 -8.61 46.54 -35.04
CA PHE A 335 -8.39 46.95 -36.43
C PHE A 335 -8.57 48.46 -36.58
N GLN A 336 -7.65 49.08 -37.31
CA GLN A 336 -7.76 50.48 -37.73
C GLN A 336 -7.60 50.53 -39.24
N ALA A 337 -8.66 50.96 -39.93
CA ALA A 337 -8.64 51.12 -41.38
C ALA A 337 -8.42 52.58 -41.78
N VAL A 338 -7.75 52.78 -42.91
CA VAL A 338 -7.67 54.03 -43.65
C VAL A 338 -8.12 53.78 -45.08
N SER A 339 -8.68 54.80 -45.74
CA SER A 339 -9.09 54.71 -47.14
C SER A 339 -7.95 54.27 -48.06
N GLN A 340 -8.28 53.83 -49.27
CA GLN A 340 -7.30 53.36 -50.26
C GLN A 340 -6.17 54.37 -50.52
N ASP A 341 -6.50 55.67 -50.54
CA ASP A 341 -5.59 56.81 -50.68
C ASP A 341 -5.00 57.30 -49.34
N ARG A 342 -5.36 56.65 -48.23
CA ARG A 342 -4.96 56.94 -46.84
C ARG A 342 -5.40 58.31 -46.32
N SER A 343 -6.35 58.97 -46.98
CA SER A 343 -6.83 60.31 -46.58
C SER A 343 -7.89 60.30 -45.47
N ILE A 344 -8.65 59.21 -45.33
CA ILE A 344 -9.76 59.09 -44.38
C ILE A 344 -9.49 57.92 -43.42
N THR A 345 -9.40 58.23 -42.12
CA THR A 345 -9.36 57.23 -41.06
C THR A 345 -10.78 56.75 -40.71
N ARG A 346 -11.00 55.43 -40.70
CA ARG A 346 -12.30 54.84 -40.34
C ARG A 346 -12.47 54.75 -38.81
N PRO A 347 -13.72 54.63 -38.30
CA PRO A 347 -13.94 54.23 -36.91
C PRO A 347 -13.23 52.89 -36.58
N PRO A 348 -12.81 52.68 -35.32
CA PRO A 348 -12.18 51.44 -34.90
C PRO A 348 -13.03 50.21 -35.25
N ASN A 349 -12.36 49.13 -35.68
CA ASN A 349 -12.98 47.86 -36.08
C ASN A 349 -13.98 47.97 -37.25
N THR A 350 -13.88 49.03 -38.05
CA THR A 350 -14.64 49.16 -39.30
C THR A 350 -13.69 49.32 -40.48
N ALA A 351 -14.10 48.80 -41.64
CA ALA A 351 -13.42 48.98 -42.91
C ALA A 351 -14.44 49.07 -44.05
N LYS A 352 -14.01 49.61 -45.17
CA LYS A 352 -14.71 49.52 -46.45
C LYS A 352 -13.84 48.78 -47.46
N TRP A 353 -14.46 48.30 -48.53
CA TRP A 353 -13.76 47.65 -49.63
C TRP A 353 -12.62 48.51 -50.15
N THR A 354 -11.43 47.93 -50.30
CA THR A 354 -10.11 48.52 -50.68
C THR A 354 -9.38 49.34 -49.63
N ASP A 355 -9.94 49.50 -48.42
CA ASP A 355 -9.23 50.17 -47.32
C ASP A 355 -7.96 49.40 -46.91
N TRP A 356 -6.94 50.13 -46.46
CA TRP A 356 -5.77 49.56 -45.79
C TRP A 356 -6.08 49.37 -44.30
N VAL A 357 -6.01 48.13 -43.82
CA VAL A 357 -6.35 47.76 -42.46
C VAL A 357 -5.08 47.39 -41.70
N THR A 358 -4.80 48.10 -40.60
CA THR A 358 -3.78 47.71 -39.63
C THR A 358 -4.43 46.89 -38.53
N ALA A 359 -4.06 45.62 -38.42
CA ALA A 359 -4.40 44.78 -37.27
C ALA A 359 -3.33 44.91 -36.19
N THR A 360 -3.76 45.13 -34.94
CA THR A 360 -2.89 45.19 -33.76
C THR A 360 -3.29 44.09 -32.79
N LEU A 361 -2.38 43.15 -32.56
CA LEU A 361 -2.50 42.09 -31.56
C LEU A 361 -1.83 42.53 -30.26
N LYS A 362 -2.54 42.39 -29.13
CA LYS A 362 -1.99 42.47 -27.77
C LYS A 362 -2.35 41.19 -27.02
N PRO A 363 -1.46 40.19 -26.95
CA PRO A 363 -1.72 38.97 -26.16
C PRO A 363 -1.87 39.32 -24.68
N PRO A 364 -2.58 38.50 -23.90
CA PRO A 364 -2.53 38.64 -22.46
C PRO A 364 -1.12 38.28 -21.96
N ALA A 365 -0.71 38.88 -20.84
CA ALA A 365 0.55 38.53 -20.20
C ALA A 365 0.55 37.02 -19.85
N PRO A 366 1.67 36.30 -20.06
CA PRO A 366 1.78 34.92 -19.63
C PRO A 366 1.74 34.84 -18.11
N LYS A 367 0.93 33.92 -17.57
CA LYS A 367 0.96 33.60 -16.14
C LYS A 367 2.12 32.63 -15.92
N PRO A 368 3.14 32.91 -15.09
CA PRO A 368 4.27 32.01 -14.85
C PRO A 368 3.85 30.78 -14.02
N PRO A 369 4.60 29.63 -14.06
CA PRO A 369 4.16 28.38 -13.41
C PRO A 369 4.36 28.43 -11.91
N ARG A 370 5.31 29.26 -11.48
CA ARG A 370 5.59 29.64 -10.10
C ARG A 370 6.19 31.04 -10.09
N GLY A 371 6.18 31.67 -8.92
CA GLY A 371 6.82 32.96 -8.71
C GLY A 371 6.20 34.11 -9.51
N TRP A 372 7.04 35.03 -9.97
CA TRP A 372 6.61 36.26 -10.66
C TRP A 372 7.24 36.39 -12.04
N LEU A 373 6.53 37.08 -12.92
CA LEU A 373 6.97 37.39 -14.27
C LEU A 373 7.99 38.54 -14.23
N GLU A 374 9.16 38.37 -14.84
CA GLU A 374 10.19 39.41 -14.93
C GLU A 374 10.06 40.20 -16.23
N TRP A 375 9.99 39.51 -17.37
CA TRP A 375 9.71 40.11 -18.68
C TRP A 375 9.03 39.10 -19.60
N TRP A 376 8.36 39.60 -20.64
CA TRP A 376 7.87 38.77 -21.74
C TRP A 376 7.87 39.56 -23.05
N LYS A 377 7.84 38.86 -24.17
CA LYS A 377 7.72 39.46 -25.51
C LYS A 377 7.06 38.48 -26.47
N ILE A 378 6.43 39.01 -27.51
CA ILE A 378 5.94 38.21 -28.64
C ILE A 378 7.15 37.82 -29.50
N THR A 379 7.32 36.53 -29.78
CA THR A 379 8.39 36.02 -30.66
C THR A 379 7.88 35.72 -32.06
N SER A 380 6.61 35.34 -32.20
CA SER A 380 5.95 35.17 -33.49
C SER A 380 4.45 35.46 -33.38
N ALA A 381 3.86 35.94 -34.46
CA ALA A 381 2.41 36.08 -34.58
C ALA A 381 1.98 36.03 -36.06
N ASP A 382 0.84 35.40 -36.32
CA ASP A 382 0.26 35.25 -37.65
C ASP A 382 -1.22 35.66 -37.62
N LEU A 383 -1.64 36.54 -38.53
CA LEU A 383 -3.02 36.94 -38.71
C LEU A 383 -3.67 36.08 -39.80
N THR A 384 -4.80 35.47 -39.51
CA THR A 384 -5.64 34.74 -40.47
C THR A 384 -6.94 35.49 -40.71
N TYR A 385 -7.25 35.73 -41.98
CA TYR A 385 -8.44 36.47 -42.42
C TYR A 385 -9.04 35.87 -43.70
N PRO A 386 -10.28 36.24 -44.11
CA PRO A 386 -10.94 35.69 -45.28
C PRO A 386 -10.14 35.92 -46.57
N LYS A 387 -10.18 34.96 -47.49
CA LYS A 387 -9.58 35.08 -48.81
C LYS A 387 -10.62 35.55 -49.83
N LYS A 388 -10.26 36.54 -50.65
CA LYS A 388 -11.08 37.02 -51.76
C LYS A 388 -11.53 35.87 -52.66
N ASN A 389 -12.82 35.85 -52.99
CA ASN A 389 -13.39 34.86 -53.91
C ASN A 389 -12.78 35.05 -55.31
N PRO A 390 -12.33 33.99 -56.00
CA PRO A 390 -11.74 34.10 -57.34
C PRO A 390 -12.71 34.66 -58.39
N GLU A 391 -14.03 34.51 -58.19
CA GLU A 391 -15.07 35.08 -59.06
C GLU A 391 -15.54 36.46 -58.60
N PHE A 392 -14.94 37.02 -57.54
CA PHE A 392 -15.31 38.34 -57.03
C PHE A 392 -15.11 39.42 -58.08
N THR A 393 -16.17 40.14 -58.39
CA THR A 393 -16.13 41.37 -59.19
C THR A 393 -16.90 42.48 -58.47
N PHE A 394 -16.64 43.74 -58.81
CA PHE A 394 -17.37 44.86 -58.22
C PHE A 394 -18.89 44.74 -58.44
N GLY A 395 -19.32 44.27 -59.62
CA GLY A 395 -20.74 44.09 -59.95
C GLY A 395 -21.37 42.81 -59.37
N THR A 396 -20.56 41.84 -58.94
CA THR A 396 -21.01 40.59 -58.32
C THR A 396 -20.04 40.21 -57.19
N PRO A 397 -20.15 40.86 -56.02
CA PRO A 397 -19.22 40.65 -54.91
C PRO A 397 -19.55 39.35 -54.17
N TYR A 398 -19.14 38.21 -54.74
CA TYR A 398 -19.36 36.92 -54.10
C TYR A 398 -18.67 36.84 -52.73
N PRO A 399 -19.28 36.16 -51.74
CA PRO A 399 -18.67 35.98 -50.43
C PRO A 399 -17.28 35.33 -50.51
N PRO A 400 -16.36 35.64 -49.58
CA PRO A 400 -15.02 35.07 -49.57
C PRO A 400 -15.02 33.54 -49.50
N VAL A 401 -13.99 32.91 -50.10
CA VAL A 401 -13.81 31.45 -50.11
C VAL A 401 -12.42 31.09 -49.60
N GLY A 402 -12.39 30.48 -48.41
CA GLY A 402 -11.14 30.13 -47.72
C GLY A 402 -10.56 31.29 -46.91
N THR A 403 -9.30 31.14 -46.50
CA THR A 403 -8.57 32.11 -45.68
C THR A 403 -7.15 32.33 -46.21
N VAL A 404 -6.54 33.42 -45.79
CA VAL A 404 -5.12 33.72 -45.99
C VAL A 404 -4.49 34.01 -44.63
N THR A 405 -3.22 33.64 -44.49
CA THR A 405 -2.44 33.85 -43.26
C THR A 405 -1.22 34.69 -43.60
N VAL A 406 -1.00 35.75 -42.83
CA VAL A 406 0.14 36.66 -43.01
C VAL A 406 0.89 36.84 -41.69
N PRO A 407 2.23 36.93 -41.73
CA PRO A 407 3.01 37.15 -40.52
C PRO A 407 2.81 38.58 -40.00
N MET A 408 2.59 38.71 -38.69
CA MET A 408 2.60 39.98 -37.98
C MET A 408 4.01 40.30 -37.51
N LYS A 409 4.39 41.58 -37.51
CA LYS A 409 5.68 42.05 -37.00
C LYS A 409 5.61 42.23 -35.48
N PRO A 410 6.31 41.42 -34.66
CA PRO A 410 6.34 41.61 -33.22
C PRO A 410 7.11 42.87 -32.82
N ASN A 411 6.63 43.56 -31.79
CA ASN A 411 7.24 44.74 -31.20
C ASN A 411 6.95 44.77 -29.69
N GLY A 412 7.77 44.05 -28.91
CA GLY A 412 7.56 43.90 -27.46
C GLY A 412 6.29 43.11 -27.14
N HIS A 413 5.31 43.77 -26.53
CA HIS A 413 4.02 43.17 -26.13
C HIS A 413 2.91 43.32 -27.18
N GLU A 414 3.23 43.86 -28.36
CA GLU A 414 2.29 44.05 -29.47
C GLU A 414 2.82 43.42 -30.76
N ALA A 415 1.95 42.98 -31.65
CA ALA A 415 2.33 42.62 -33.01
C ALA A 415 1.38 43.29 -34.01
N LYS A 416 1.92 43.78 -35.13
CA LYS A 416 1.15 44.54 -36.14
C LYS A 416 1.34 43.98 -37.53
N VAL A 417 0.28 44.02 -38.32
CA VAL A 417 0.34 43.79 -39.77
C VAL A 417 -0.64 44.72 -40.48
N GLU A 418 -0.24 45.20 -41.66
CA GLU A 418 -1.10 45.96 -42.56
C GLU A 418 -1.48 45.02 -43.72
N PHE A 419 -2.76 45.00 -44.09
CA PHE A 419 -3.28 44.28 -45.24
C PHE A 419 -4.39 45.10 -45.90
N GLN A 420 -4.81 44.72 -47.10
CA GLN A 420 -5.92 45.37 -47.79
C GLN A 420 -7.22 44.59 -47.57
N GLU A 421 -8.32 45.27 -47.22
CA GLU A 421 -9.65 44.65 -47.26
C GLU A 421 -10.07 44.55 -48.73
N ASP A 422 -10.03 43.34 -49.29
CA ASP A 422 -10.28 43.12 -50.72
C ASP A 422 -11.31 42.01 -50.99
N TRP A 423 -11.94 41.48 -49.93
CA TRP A 423 -12.75 40.28 -49.99
C TRP A 423 -14.26 40.52 -49.79
N GLY A 424 -14.67 41.67 -49.25
CA GLY A 424 -16.07 42.00 -49.00
C GLY A 424 -16.47 43.38 -49.46
N MET A 425 -17.73 43.55 -49.86
CA MET A 425 -18.36 44.85 -50.13
C MET A 425 -19.63 45.05 -49.31
N ASP A 426 -19.81 44.28 -48.23
CA ASP A 426 -21.01 44.25 -47.41
C ASP A 426 -21.42 45.65 -46.95
N GLY A 427 -22.69 46.02 -47.17
CA GLY A 427 -23.24 47.36 -46.93
C GLY A 427 -23.22 48.29 -48.15
N ALA A 428 -22.65 47.86 -49.28
CA ALA A 428 -22.60 48.66 -50.51
C ALA A 428 -23.90 48.66 -51.33
N LYS A 429 -24.81 47.69 -51.10
CA LYS A 429 -26.09 47.57 -51.83
C LYS A 429 -25.90 47.49 -53.35
N ILE A 430 -25.18 46.47 -53.82
CA ILE A 430 -24.89 46.28 -55.25
C ILE A 430 -25.96 45.38 -55.88
N TYR A 431 -26.68 45.86 -56.90
CA TYR A 431 -27.55 44.97 -57.69
C TYR A 431 -26.70 44.24 -58.74
N SER A 432 -26.57 42.91 -58.62
CA SER A 432 -25.89 42.10 -59.64
C SER A 432 -26.85 41.76 -60.77
N ILE A 433 -26.53 42.21 -61.98
CA ILE A 433 -27.30 41.90 -63.20
C ILE A 433 -27.21 40.40 -63.53
N LEU A 434 -26.06 39.77 -63.25
CA LEU A 434 -25.83 38.34 -63.48
C LEU A 434 -26.69 37.48 -62.56
N GLU A 435 -26.72 37.82 -61.28
CA GLU A 435 -27.49 37.10 -60.26
C GLU A 435 -28.95 37.57 -60.15
N ARG A 436 -29.30 38.67 -60.83
CA ARG A 436 -30.60 39.36 -60.79
C ARG A 436 -31.12 39.64 -59.38
N LYS A 437 -30.22 39.96 -58.44
CA LYS A 437 -30.54 40.21 -57.01
C LYS A 437 -29.63 41.27 -56.38
N MET A 438 -30.08 41.84 -55.27
CA MET A 438 -29.24 42.67 -54.40
C MET A 438 -28.19 41.80 -53.71
N MET A 439 -26.94 42.20 -53.86
CA MET A 439 -25.74 41.61 -53.26
C MET A 439 -25.16 42.60 -52.26
N ALA A 440 -24.50 42.08 -51.20
CA ALA A 440 -23.81 42.89 -50.21
C ALA A 440 -24.69 44.01 -49.60
N GLU A 441 -25.97 43.71 -49.37
CA GLU A 441 -26.98 44.69 -48.96
C GLU A 441 -26.71 45.26 -47.55
N ASN A 442 -26.34 44.38 -46.62
CA ASN A 442 -26.17 44.70 -45.22
C ASN A 442 -24.68 44.68 -44.83
N PRO A 443 -24.21 45.58 -43.95
CA PRO A 443 -22.91 45.46 -43.33
C PRO A 443 -22.70 44.09 -42.68
N LYS A 444 -21.46 43.61 -42.65
CA LYS A 444 -21.14 42.28 -42.14
C LYS A 444 -19.88 42.28 -41.29
N GLU A 445 -19.94 41.60 -40.15
CA GLU A 445 -18.76 41.34 -39.32
C GLU A 445 -18.00 40.11 -39.82
N TYR A 446 -16.69 40.27 -39.96
CA TYR A 446 -15.75 39.20 -40.25
C TYR A 446 -14.89 38.92 -39.02
N LYS A 447 -14.91 37.68 -38.53
CA LYS A 447 -14.04 37.24 -37.44
C LYS A 447 -12.66 36.90 -37.99
N LEU A 448 -11.65 37.64 -37.54
CA LEU A 448 -10.24 37.41 -37.84
C LEU A 448 -9.57 36.81 -36.61
N THR A 449 -8.55 35.97 -36.83
CA THR A 449 -7.86 35.27 -35.74
C THR A 449 -6.36 35.43 -35.87
N ALA A 450 -5.72 35.86 -34.80
CA ALA A 450 -4.26 35.91 -34.68
C ALA A 450 -3.76 34.75 -33.82
N ARG A 451 -2.81 33.97 -34.32
CA ARG A 451 -2.05 32.97 -33.54
C ARG A 451 -0.73 33.61 -33.11
N TYR A 452 -0.25 33.32 -31.91
CA TYR A 452 0.98 33.92 -31.41
C TYR A 452 1.76 32.98 -30.50
N THR A 453 3.06 33.25 -30.38
CA THR A 453 3.96 32.68 -29.37
C THR A 453 4.60 33.82 -28.58
N VAL A 454 4.61 33.69 -27.26
CA VAL A 454 5.33 34.57 -26.35
C VAL A 454 6.48 33.81 -25.71
N GLU A 455 7.61 34.50 -25.55
CA GLU A 455 8.73 34.10 -24.72
C GLU A 455 8.70 34.95 -23.45
N TYR A 456 8.92 34.33 -22.29
CA TYR A 456 8.93 35.04 -21.02
C TYR A 456 9.97 34.48 -20.07
N LYS A 457 10.46 35.36 -19.19
CA LYS A 457 11.31 35.02 -18.06
C LYS A 457 10.52 35.23 -16.78
N TYR A 458 10.59 34.26 -15.89
CA TYR A 458 9.97 34.32 -14.57
C TYR A 458 10.97 33.87 -13.52
N CYS A 459 10.81 34.38 -12.31
CA CYS A 459 11.67 34.05 -11.18
C CYS A 459 10.82 33.61 -9.99
N TRP A 460 11.38 32.75 -9.15
CA TRP A 460 10.77 32.31 -7.90
C TRP A 460 11.84 32.22 -6.81
N ILE A 461 11.39 32.20 -5.55
CA ILE A 461 12.27 31.96 -4.41
C ILE A 461 12.28 30.47 -4.14
N GLU A 462 13.48 29.89 -4.10
CA GLU A 462 13.74 28.51 -3.66
C GLU A 462 14.45 28.58 -2.32
N CYS A 463 14.05 27.74 -1.37
CA CYS A 463 14.63 27.71 -0.03
C CYS A 463 15.02 26.27 0.34
N ASP A 464 16.21 26.11 0.91
CA ASP A 464 16.69 24.88 1.53
C ASP A 464 17.20 25.14 2.97
N GLU A 465 17.97 24.20 3.51
CA GLU A 465 18.54 24.32 4.86
C GLU A 465 19.60 25.43 4.98
N ASP A 466 20.25 25.82 3.88
CA ASP A 466 21.34 26.80 3.83
C ASP A 466 20.86 28.23 3.51
N GLY A 467 19.61 28.39 3.05
CA GLY A 467 18.96 29.69 2.88
C GLY A 467 17.96 29.73 1.75
N CYS A 468 17.62 30.94 1.30
CA CYS A 468 16.75 31.15 0.15
C CYS A 468 17.48 31.93 -0.95
N TRP A 469 17.32 31.52 -2.21
CA TRP A 469 17.84 32.24 -3.38
C TRP A 469 16.75 32.42 -4.43
N THR A 470 16.98 33.36 -5.34
CA THR A 470 16.09 33.58 -6.49
C THR A 470 16.60 32.76 -7.66
N GLU A 471 15.76 31.84 -8.15
CA GLU A 471 15.98 31.17 -9.42
C GLU A 471 15.10 31.78 -10.50
N CYS A 472 15.59 31.77 -11.73
CA CYS A 472 14.85 32.26 -12.88
C CYS A 472 14.91 31.25 -14.01
N ALA A 473 13.82 31.13 -14.78
CA ALA A 473 13.76 30.32 -15.99
C ALA A 473 13.09 31.09 -17.12
N THR A 474 13.43 30.70 -18.34
CA THR A 474 12.74 31.14 -19.56
C THR A 474 11.79 30.05 -20.03
N ALA A 475 10.63 30.46 -20.51
CA ALA A 475 9.62 29.55 -21.06
C ALA A 475 8.89 30.22 -22.24
N THR A 476 8.18 29.40 -23.01
CA THR A 476 7.34 29.86 -24.11
C THR A 476 5.91 29.38 -23.92
N THR A 477 4.94 30.22 -24.28
CA THR A 477 3.54 29.79 -24.40
C THR A 477 2.94 30.33 -25.69
N SER A 478 1.94 29.64 -26.22
CA SER A 478 1.27 30.01 -27.48
C SER A 478 -0.22 30.11 -27.26
N GLY A 479 -0.88 30.97 -28.03
CA GLY A 479 -2.32 31.19 -27.91
C GLY A 479 -2.94 31.75 -29.18
N THR A 480 -4.24 32.03 -29.10
CA THR A 480 -5.02 32.62 -30.19
C THR A 480 -5.90 33.74 -29.66
N VAL A 481 -5.93 34.88 -30.35
CA VAL A 481 -6.88 35.98 -30.10
C VAL A 481 -7.73 36.17 -31.35
N SER A 482 -9.01 36.48 -31.18
CA SER A 482 -9.89 36.85 -32.30
C SER A 482 -10.45 38.26 -32.11
N GLY A 483 -10.73 38.93 -33.22
CA GLY A 483 -11.41 40.22 -33.27
C GLY A 483 -12.36 40.26 -34.46
N ASN A 484 -13.38 41.11 -34.39
CA ASN A 484 -14.34 41.31 -35.47
C ASN A 484 -14.00 42.60 -36.24
N LEU A 485 -14.01 42.51 -37.57
CA LEU A 485 -13.92 43.66 -38.48
C LEU A 485 -15.26 43.82 -39.18
N LEU A 486 -15.93 44.95 -38.98
CA LEU A 486 -17.17 45.30 -39.68
C LEU A 486 -16.84 45.89 -41.06
N VAL A 487 -17.25 45.21 -42.12
CA VAL A 487 -17.22 45.75 -43.49
C VAL A 487 -18.58 46.37 -43.77
N ASN A 488 -18.60 47.68 -44.11
CA ASN A 488 -19.84 48.47 -44.22
C ASN A 488 -19.94 49.36 -45.47
N GLY A 489 -19.35 48.94 -46.59
CA GLY A 489 -19.57 49.55 -47.89
C GLY A 489 -18.31 49.57 -48.77
N THR A 490 -18.31 50.45 -49.76
CA THR A 490 -17.18 50.66 -50.68
C THR A 490 -16.28 51.81 -50.24
N GLY A 491 -14.97 51.64 -50.37
CA GLY A 491 -13.98 52.69 -50.10
C GLY A 491 -14.00 53.83 -51.12
N VAL A 492 -14.55 53.57 -52.31
CA VAL A 492 -14.84 54.59 -53.32
C VAL A 492 -16.13 55.33 -52.96
N ASP A 493 -16.03 56.65 -52.81
CA ASP A 493 -17.18 57.56 -52.91
C ASP A 493 -17.64 57.55 -54.37
N SER A 494 -18.37 56.52 -54.78
CA SER A 494 -18.98 56.50 -56.10
C SER A 494 -20.05 57.59 -56.13
N ARG A 495 -19.67 58.79 -56.58
CA ARG A 495 -20.59 59.89 -56.91
C ARG A 495 -21.45 59.59 -58.16
N ALA A 496 -21.63 58.32 -58.51
CA ALA A 496 -22.56 57.90 -59.54
C ALA A 496 -23.99 57.97 -58.96
N GLN A 497 -24.54 59.18 -58.95
CA GLN A 497 -25.98 59.41 -58.97
C GLN A 497 -26.48 59.23 -60.41
#